data_AF-A0A8S2FMJ7-F1
#
_entry.id   AF-A0A8S2FMJ7-F1
#
_cell.length_a   1.000
_cell.length_b   1.000
_cell.length_c   1.000
_cell.angle_alpha   90.00
_cell.angle_beta   90.00
_cell.angle_gamma   90.00
#
_symmetry.space_group_name_H-M   'P 1'
#
loop_
_entity.id
_entity.type
_entity.pdbx_description
1 polymer ?
#
loop_
_entity_poly.entity_id
_entity_poly.type
_entity_poly.pdbx_seq_one_letter_code
_entity_poly.pdbx_strand_id
1 'polypeptide(L)'
;RASVIRGQIFYKQNLPLSGVKIQISNIPSLGYTISNKEGFFNLLVNGGGSILLDFTRQPFKSKQLSIFIPWNKFVHIGYIYMNENDINENKINEHINSTCLSIHDNFIEPKIWKTSLYRTLIDDNNDYSYTLGSQILRKYIPIPDTDINLVYTSTSSTKKYYSVINIVLTSNSIHSDLMTIHLQISIEVSVGYEYYGCTQIVWRYQTTIVNGQDMPAANVGGWNFNVHHRLNLQEDVLHKGDGTNILMSELPWIVTSIAGIQDQIRSIECKKCIGQAATIKLLNPTNVAISNDGTIFIGDLNIIWIIQTTGIAMPVLELSYDYAYKYYMTTDPIDGRLYIADYQRRQIIRLITTLNIKDLTQNYEVVVGDGNYCGNILDNDGESCGDNLTAQYVSLSYPKGLTINKEGTLYFIDGNRIRQLRLDNSRVTNIV
;
A
#
# COMPACT_ATOMS: atom_id res chain seq x y z
N ARG A 1 -1.01 -10.87 8.87
CA ARG A 1 -2.34 -10.39 9.37
C ARG A 1 -3.35 -10.52 8.23
N ALA A 2 -4.61 -10.86 8.52
CA ALA A 2 -5.62 -11.03 7.49
C ALA A 2 -6.24 -9.68 7.07
N SER A 3 -6.76 -9.63 5.85
CA SER A 3 -7.48 -8.51 5.25
C SER A 3 -8.72 -9.03 4.53
N VAL A 4 -9.75 -8.20 4.38
CA VAL A 4 -11.01 -8.59 3.74
C VAL A 4 -11.15 -7.84 2.43
N ILE A 5 -11.38 -8.56 1.35
CA ILE A 5 -11.67 -8.01 0.03
C ILE A 5 -13.17 -8.02 -0.18
N ARG A 6 -13.72 -6.90 -0.66
CA ARG A 6 -15.08 -6.80 -1.18
C ARG A 6 -15.07 -6.21 -2.58
N GLY A 7 -15.90 -6.76 -3.44
CA GLY A 7 -16.15 -6.21 -4.77
C GLY A 7 -17.55 -6.54 -5.24
N GLN A 8 -17.94 -5.96 -6.37
CA GLN A 8 -19.21 -6.23 -7.02
C GLN A 8 -18.99 -6.54 -8.49
N ILE A 9 -19.63 -7.59 -8.96
CA ILE A 9 -19.45 -8.10 -10.32
C ILE A 9 -20.69 -7.78 -11.14
N PHE A 10 -20.46 -7.24 -12.32
CA PHE A 10 -21.49 -6.83 -13.27
C PHE A 10 -21.32 -7.52 -14.61
N TYR A 11 -22.45 -7.68 -15.29
CA TYR A 11 -22.57 -7.95 -16.71
C TYR A 11 -23.02 -6.66 -17.43
N LYS A 12 -23.01 -6.69 -18.77
CA LYS A 12 -23.45 -5.59 -19.66
C LYS A 12 -24.57 -4.74 -19.04
N GLN A 13 -24.47 -3.41 -19.19
CA GLN A 13 -25.45 -2.43 -18.70
C GLN A 13 -25.63 -2.41 -17.17
N ASN A 14 -24.55 -2.63 -16.40
CA ASN A 14 -24.55 -2.59 -14.93
C ASN A 14 -25.53 -3.58 -14.27
N LEU A 15 -25.75 -4.73 -14.90
CA LEU A 15 -26.58 -5.80 -14.32
C LEU A 15 -25.74 -6.67 -13.37
N PRO A 16 -26.10 -6.79 -12.08
CA PRO A 16 -25.30 -7.55 -11.12
C PRO A 16 -25.25 -9.04 -11.49
N LEU A 17 -24.06 -9.64 -11.37
CA LEU A 17 -23.78 -10.99 -11.84
C LEU A 17 -23.59 -11.96 -10.67
N SER A 18 -24.57 -12.83 -10.44
CA SER A 18 -24.64 -13.74 -9.28
C SER A 18 -24.16 -15.17 -9.58
N GLY A 19 -23.41 -15.82 -8.70
CA GLY A 19 -22.90 -17.17 -8.98
C GLY A 19 -21.54 -17.19 -9.70
N VAL A 20 -20.78 -16.09 -9.64
CA VAL A 20 -19.39 -16.06 -10.09
C VAL A 20 -18.52 -16.64 -8.98
N LYS A 21 -17.65 -17.59 -9.31
CA LYS A 21 -16.67 -18.15 -8.37
C LYS A 21 -15.41 -17.30 -8.39
N ILE A 22 -15.00 -16.81 -7.21
CA ILE A 22 -13.81 -15.99 -6.98
C ILE A 22 -12.85 -16.75 -6.07
N GLN A 23 -11.60 -16.92 -6.52
CA GLN A 23 -10.55 -17.62 -5.78
C GLN A 23 -9.18 -16.99 -6.01
N ILE A 24 -8.21 -17.29 -5.14
CA ILE A 24 -6.81 -16.89 -5.35
C ILE A 24 -6.15 -17.89 -6.31
N SER A 25 -5.60 -17.41 -7.43
CA SER A 25 -5.06 -18.25 -8.50
C SER A 25 -3.91 -19.15 -8.03
N ASN A 26 -2.94 -18.55 -7.32
CA ASN A 26 -1.71 -19.24 -6.93
C ASN A 26 -1.87 -20.21 -5.75
N ILE A 27 -2.97 -20.11 -4.99
CA ILE A 27 -3.17 -20.92 -3.77
C ILE A 27 -4.64 -21.35 -3.66
N PRO A 28 -5.10 -22.32 -4.48
CA PRO A 28 -6.50 -22.78 -4.49
C PRO A 28 -6.95 -23.38 -3.14
N SER A 29 -6.00 -23.83 -2.32
CA SER A 29 -6.26 -24.40 -0.99
C SER A 29 -6.75 -23.38 0.04
N LEU A 30 -6.61 -22.07 -0.20
CA LEU A 30 -7.13 -21.03 0.69
C LEU A 30 -8.64 -20.84 0.62
N GLY A 31 -9.31 -21.46 -0.35
CA GLY A 31 -10.77 -21.43 -0.51
C GLY A 31 -11.24 -20.46 -1.60
N TYR A 32 -12.55 -20.39 -1.76
CA TYR A 32 -13.23 -19.56 -2.75
C TYR A 32 -14.52 -18.97 -2.18
N THR A 33 -15.01 -17.90 -2.80
CA THR A 33 -16.35 -17.36 -2.54
C THR A 33 -17.16 -17.35 -3.83
N ILE A 34 -18.48 -17.26 -3.70
CA ILE A 34 -19.40 -17.13 -4.83
C ILE A 34 -20.16 -15.80 -4.69
N SER A 35 -20.31 -15.06 -5.78
CA SER A 35 -21.06 -13.80 -5.75
C SER A 35 -22.54 -14.02 -5.45
N ASN A 36 -23.13 -13.15 -4.62
CA ASN A 36 -24.54 -13.22 -4.24
C ASN A 36 -25.46 -12.72 -5.37
N LYS A 37 -26.79 -12.69 -5.12
CA LYS A 37 -27.79 -12.20 -6.10
C LYS A 37 -27.55 -10.77 -6.59
N GLU A 38 -26.91 -9.94 -5.78
CA GLU A 38 -26.56 -8.55 -6.07
C GLU A 38 -25.15 -8.40 -6.67
N GLY A 39 -24.46 -9.51 -6.96
CA GLY A 39 -23.12 -9.52 -7.54
C GLY A 39 -21.99 -9.25 -6.54
N PHE A 40 -22.30 -9.04 -5.27
CA PHE A 40 -21.29 -8.84 -4.22
C PHE A 40 -20.60 -10.13 -3.84
N PHE A 41 -19.32 -10.02 -3.52
CA PHE A 41 -18.55 -11.07 -2.87
C PHE A 41 -17.68 -10.49 -1.76
N ASN A 42 -17.34 -11.34 -0.79
CA ASN A 42 -16.36 -11.02 0.25
C ASN A 42 -15.37 -12.18 0.35
N LEU A 43 -14.09 -11.88 0.43
CA LEU A 43 -13.03 -12.88 0.54
C LEU A 43 -12.02 -12.47 1.61
N LEU A 44 -11.76 -13.35 2.58
CA LEU A 44 -10.71 -13.15 3.58
C LEU A 44 -9.38 -13.64 2.98
N VAL A 45 -8.36 -12.79 3.02
CA VAL A 45 -7.03 -13.08 2.45
C VAL A 45 -5.92 -12.67 3.41
N ASN A 46 -4.70 -13.17 3.18
CA ASN A 46 -3.52 -12.62 3.87
C ASN A 46 -3.17 -11.26 3.27
N GLY A 47 -3.04 -10.23 4.09
CA GLY A 47 -2.56 -8.92 3.65
C GLY A 47 -1.03 -8.84 3.68
N GLY A 48 -0.49 -7.79 3.06
CA GLY A 48 0.94 -7.47 2.98
C GLY A 48 1.53 -7.50 1.58
N GLY A 49 0.80 -8.05 0.62
CA GLY A 49 1.34 -8.36 -0.70
C GLY A 49 0.28 -8.30 -1.79
N SER A 50 0.72 -8.61 -3.01
CA SER A 50 -0.13 -8.69 -4.18
C SER A 50 -0.68 -10.09 -4.35
N ILE A 51 -1.97 -10.18 -4.67
CA ILE A 51 -2.64 -11.43 -4.97
C ILE A 51 -3.26 -11.38 -6.37
N LEU A 52 -3.31 -12.55 -7.02
CA LEU A 52 -4.01 -12.74 -8.28
C LEU A 52 -5.37 -13.40 -8.02
N LEU A 53 -6.46 -12.69 -8.31
CA LEU A 53 -7.83 -13.19 -8.17
C LEU A 53 -8.35 -13.72 -9.51
N ASP A 54 -8.89 -14.94 -9.49
CA ASP A 54 -9.55 -15.57 -10.63
C ASP A 54 -11.07 -15.49 -10.49
N PHE A 55 -11.73 -14.95 -11.51
CA PHE A 55 -13.18 -14.85 -11.64
C PHE A 55 -13.66 -15.83 -12.69
N THR A 56 -14.46 -16.81 -12.29
CA THR A 56 -14.88 -17.92 -13.16
C THR A 56 -16.39 -18.13 -13.10
N ARG A 57 -17.03 -18.14 -14.26
CA ARG A 57 -18.46 -18.45 -14.39
C ARG A 57 -18.81 -18.76 -15.84
N GLN A 58 -19.43 -19.89 -16.13
CA GLN A 58 -19.98 -20.14 -17.47
C GLN A 58 -21.27 -19.32 -17.70
N PRO A 59 -21.52 -18.81 -18.93
CA PRO A 59 -20.71 -18.92 -20.15
C PRO A 59 -19.68 -17.77 -20.33
N PHE A 60 -19.33 -17.04 -19.27
CA PHE A 60 -18.40 -15.90 -19.34
C PHE A 60 -16.93 -16.36 -19.43
N LYS A 61 -16.10 -15.54 -20.09
CA LYS A 61 -14.66 -15.76 -20.09
C LYS A 61 -14.09 -15.50 -18.71
N SER A 62 -13.20 -16.38 -18.25
CA SER A 62 -12.48 -16.20 -16.98
C SER A 62 -11.66 -14.91 -17.02
N LYS A 63 -11.71 -14.13 -15.96
CA LYS A 63 -10.95 -12.88 -15.81
C LYS A 63 -10.00 -13.01 -14.63
N GLN A 64 -8.79 -12.49 -14.77
CA GLN A 64 -7.81 -12.42 -13.68
C GLN A 64 -7.54 -10.97 -13.31
N LEU A 65 -7.34 -10.69 -12.03
CA LEU A 65 -7.07 -9.34 -11.55
C LEU A 65 -5.99 -9.36 -10.46
N SER A 66 -4.89 -8.64 -10.68
CA SER A 66 -3.84 -8.44 -9.67
C SER A 66 -4.12 -7.21 -8.81
N ILE A 67 -4.08 -7.39 -7.49
CA ILE A 67 -4.40 -6.37 -6.50
C ILE A 67 -3.43 -6.44 -5.34
N PHE A 68 -2.88 -5.29 -4.95
CA PHE A 68 -2.12 -5.17 -3.71
C PHE A 68 -3.06 -5.07 -2.51
N ILE A 69 -2.86 -5.93 -1.51
CA ILE A 69 -3.70 -5.99 -0.31
C ILE A 69 -2.88 -5.55 0.91
N PRO A 70 -3.14 -4.38 1.51
CA PRO A 70 -2.46 -3.94 2.72
C PRO A 70 -2.79 -4.84 3.93
N TRP A 71 -1.94 -4.84 4.96
CA TRP A 71 -2.17 -5.59 6.20
C TRP A 71 -3.36 -5.04 7.00
N ASN A 72 -4.22 -5.94 7.50
CA ASN A 72 -5.29 -5.61 8.46
C ASN A 72 -6.23 -4.50 7.98
N LYS A 73 -6.63 -4.56 6.71
CA LYS A 73 -7.52 -3.58 6.08
C LYS A 73 -8.69 -4.26 5.40
N PHE A 74 -9.80 -3.53 5.35
CA PHE A 74 -10.91 -3.84 4.47
C PHE A 74 -10.64 -3.16 3.12
N VAL A 75 -10.62 -3.92 2.03
CA VAL A 75 -10.25 -3.46 0.69
C VAL A 75 -11.46 -3.59 -0.21
N HIS A 76 -11.92 -2.47 -0.76
CA HIS A 76 -12.96 -2.44 -1.76
C HIS A 76 -12.32 -2.32 -3.15
N ILE A 77 -12.46 -3.34 -3.99
CA ILE A 77 -11.76 -3.42 -5.28
C ILE A 77 -12.57 -2.84 -6.44
N GLY A 78 -13.72 -2.24 -6.16
CA GLY A 78 -14.58 -1.61 -7.16
C GLY A 78 -15.44 -2.62 -7.93
N TYR A 79 -15.77 -2.22 -9.17
CA TYR A 79 -16.69 -2.95 -10.05
C TYR A 79 -15.91 -3.78 -11.07
N ILE A 80 -16.26 -5.06 -11.18
CA ILE A 80 -15.65 -5.99 -12.12
C ILE A 80 -16.67 -6.36 -13.17
N TYR A 81 -16.35 -6.09 -14.44
CA TYR A 81 -17.20 -6.44 -15.56
C TYR A 81 -16.75 -7.75 -16.19
N MET A 82 -17.68 -8.71 -16.31
CA MET A 82 -17.47 -9.96 -17.04
C MET A 82 -18.24 -9.95 -18.36
N ASN A 83 -17.57 -10.39 -19.43
CA ASN A 83 -18.12 -10.45 -20.78
C ASN A 83 -18.14 -11.89 -21.30
N GLU A 84 -19.07 -12.18 -22.21
CA GLU A 84 -19.22 -13.50 -22.86
C GLU A 84 -18.20 -13.70 -23.99
N ASN A 85 -17.82 -12.62 -24.69
CA ASN A 85 -16.88 -12.64 -25.79
C ASN A 85 -15.63 -11.81 -25.46
N ASP A 86 -14.52 -12.11 -26.13
CA ASP A 86 -13.38 -11.21 -26.26
C ASP A 86 -13.82 -9.96 -27.03
N ILE A 87 -14.43 -9.01 -26.33
CA ILE A 87 -14.25 -7.63 -26.75
C ILE A 87 -12.75 -7.41 -26.55
N ASN A 88 -12.02 -7.19 -27.63
CA ASN A 88 -10.65 -6.71 -27.58
C ASN A 88 -10.58 -5.53 -26.59
N GLU A 89 -10.21 -5.80 -25.33
CA GLU A 89 -9.82 -4.78 -24.35
C GLU A 89 -8.58 -4.01 -24.86
N ASN A 90 -8.04 -4.38 -26.03
CA ASN A 90 -7.08 -3.59 -26.82
C ASN A 90 -7.61 -2.23 -27.32
N LYS A 91 -8.89 -1.86 -27.09
CA LYS A 91 -9.34 -0.46 -27.23
C LYS A 91 -9.16 0.39 -25.95
N ILE A 92 -8.77 -0.22 -24.83
CA ILE A 92 -8.47 0.50 -23.58
C ILE A 92 -6.97 0.89 -23.51
N ASN A 93 -6.14 0.38 -24.43
CA ASN A 93 -4.73 0.76 -24.59
C ASN A 93 -4.50 1.66 -25.80
N GLU A 94 -5.49 2.47 -26.22
CA GLU A 94 -5.13 3.71 -26.91
C GLU A 94 -4.46 4.59 -25.86
N HIS A 95 -3.18 4.93 -26.07
CA HIS A 95 -2.50 5.91 -25.23
C HIS A 95 -3.42 7.12 -25.07
N ILE A 96 -3.77 7.44 -23.83
CA ILE A 96 -4.53 8.67 -23.53
C ILE A 96 -3.78 9.80 -24.23
N ASN A 97 -4.46 10.50 -25.13
CA ASN A 97 -3.84 11.52 -25.96
C ASN A 97 -3.09 12.51 -25.05
N SER A 98 -1.82 12.79 -25.36
CA SER A 98 -0.95 13.65 -24.51
C SER A 98 -1.55 15.03 -24.24
N THR A 99 -2.40 15.53 -25.15
CA THR A 99 -3.23 16.73 -24.95
C THR A 99 -4.30 16.54 -23.88
N CYS A 100 -5.01 15.41 -23.85
CA CYS A 100 -5.99 15.11 -22.80
C CYS A 100 -5.32 15.02 -21.41
N LEU A 101 -4.10 14.45 -21.32
CA LEU A 101 -3.34 14.38 -20.06
C LEU A 101 -2.89 15.76 -19.58
N SER A 102 -2.36 16.59 -20.47
CA SER A 102 -1.89 17.93 -20.12
C SER A 102 -3.03 18.89 -19.76
N ILE A 103 -4.20 18.78 -20.40
CA ILE A 103 -5.41 19.49 -19.96
C ILE A 103 -5.84 19.01 -18.57
N HIS A 104 -5.81 17.70 -18.33
CA HIS A 104 -6.18 17.13 -17.03
C HIS A 104 -5.28 17.64 -15.89
N ASP A 105 -3.96 17.59 -16.05
CA ASP A 105 -3.00 17.96 -15.00
C ASP A 105 -3.02 19.46 -14.65
N ASN A 106 -3.40 20.33 -15.59
CA ASN A 106 -3.41 21.78 -15.35
C ASN A 106 -4.70 22.30 -14.69
N PHE A 107 -5.84 21.60 -14.81
CA PHE A 107 -7.14 22.12 -14.38
C PHE A 107 -7.78 21.35 -13.22
N ILE A 108 -7.25 20.16 -12.87
CA ILE A 108 -7.92 19.25 -11.93
C ILE A 108 -7.16 19.13 -10.61
N GLU A 109 -7.75 19.72 -9.58
CA GLU A 109 -7.38 19.52 -8.19
C GLU A 109 -8.65 19.28 -7.34
N PRO A 110 -9.18 18.04 -7.26
CA PRO A 110 -10.26 17.77 -6.33
C PRO A 110 -9.77 18.08 -4.91
N LYS A 111 -10.58 18.82 -4.15
CA LYS A 111 -10.27 19.18 -2.76
C LYS A 111 -11.26 18.49 -1.85
N ILE A 112 -10.73 17.60 -1.01
CA ILE A 112 -11.51 16.89 -0.01
C ILE A 112 -11.34 17.60 1.34
N TRP A 113 -12.45 18.11 1.86
CA TRP A 113 -12.52 18.68 3.20
C TRP A 113 -13.27 17.70 4.11
N LYS A 114 -12.64 17.34 5.22
CA LYS A 114 -13.29 16.62 6.31
C LYS A 114 -13.80 17.61 7.34
N THR A 115 -14.84 17.21 8.09
CA THR A 115 -15.28 17.98 9.25
C THR A 115 -14.11 18.14 10.23
N SER A 116 -13.77 19.39 10.56
CA SER A 116 -12.58 19.75 11.36
C SER A 116 -12.68 19.24 12.80
N LEU A 117 -11.53 18.90 13.38
CA LEU A 117 -11.38 18.50 14.77
C LEU A 117 -11.45 19.70 15.72
N TYR A 118 -12.25 19.52 16.76
CA TYR A 118 -12.21 20.11 18.10
C TYR A 118 -11.54 21.49 18.26
N ARG A 119 -12.20 22.57 17.81
CA ARG A 119 -12.06 23.85 18.51
C ARG A 119 -13.17 23.98 19.53
N THR A 120 -12.94 23.40 20.71
CA THR A 120 -13.82 23.59 21.86
C THR A 120 -13.77 25.06 22.26
N LEU A 121 -14.89 25.75 22.12
CA LEU A 121 -15.13 26.96 22.89
C LEU A 121 -15.81 26.47 24.17
N ILE A 122 -15.09 26.63 25.27
CA ILE A 122 -15.64 26.39 26.59
C ILE A 122 -16.47 27.64 26.88
N ASP A 123 -17.79 27.48 26.94
CA ASP A 123 -18.67 28.47 27.54
C ASP A 123 -18.83 27.99 28.99
N ASP A 124 -18.20 28.68 29.94
CA ASP A 124 -18.04 28.29 31.35
C ASP A 124 -19.35 28.38 32.17
N ASN A 125 -20.48 27.98 31.57
CA ASN A 125 -21.64 27.56 32.35
C ASN A 125 -21.47 26.05 32.59
N ASN A 126 -21.12 25.66 33.82
CA ASN A 126 -20.77 24.31 34.28
C ASN A 126 -21.66 23.12 33.84
N ASP A 127 -22.80 23.39 33.20
CA ASP A 127 -23.78 22.39 32.78
C ASP A 127 -23.62 21.94 31.32
N TYR A 128 -23.08 22.76 30.40
CA TYR A 128 -22.99 22.40 28.99
C TYR A 128 -21.82 23.08 28.25
N SER A 129 -21.34 22.44 27.19
CA SER A 129 -20.36 23.05 26.27
C SER A 129 -20.68 22.74 24.81
N TYR A 130 -20.30 23.66 23.92
CA TYR A 130 -20.53 23.54 22.49
C TYR A 130 -19.23 23.72 21.71
N THR A 131 -18.96 22.81 20.78
CA THR A 131 -17.78 22.91 19.90
C THR A 131 -18.20 23.55 18.57
N LEU A 132 -17.77 24.80 18.31
CA LEU A 132 -18.02 25.44 17.01
C LEU A 132 -17.20 24.74 15.92
N GLY A 133 -17.81 24.54 14.74
CA GLY A 133 -17.22 23.81 13.62
C GLY A 133 -17.69 22.36 13.53
N SER A 134 -17.52 21.57 14.60
CA SER A 134 -18.01 20.19 14.66
C SER A 134 -19.45 20.06 15.19
N GLN A 135 -20.03 21.14 15.72
CA GLN A 135 -21.42 21.15 16.21
C GLN A 135 -21.69 20.08 17.29
N ILE A 136 -20.70 19.84 18.15
CA ILE A 136 -20.79 18.86 19.23
C ILE A 136 -21.40 19.53 20.46
N LEU A 137 -22.44 18.92 21.03
CA LEU A 137 -23.01 19.27 22.33
C LEU A 137 -22.43 18.34 23.40
N ARG A 138 -21.93 18.92 24.49
CA ARG A 138 -21.62 18.18 25.72
C ARG A 138 -22.44 18.72 26.88
N LYS A 139 -22.89 17.83 27.76
CA LYS A 139 -23.63 18.17 28.97
C LYS A 139 -23.04 17.44 30.18
N TYR A 140 -22.93 18.14 31.29
CA TYR A 140 -22.43 17.64 32.55
C TYR A 140 -23.57 17.63 33.58
N ILE A 141 -23.71 16.55 34.33
CA ILE A 141 -24.63 16.45 35.47
C ILE A 141 -23.80 15.95 36.66
N PRO A 142 -23.58 16.79 37.69
CA PRO A 142 -22.86 16.36 38.88
C PRO A 142 -23.69 15.34 39.66
N ILE A 143 -23.04 14.29 40.16
CA ILE A 143 -23.65 13.34 41.09
C ILE A 143 -23.44 13.88 42.51
N PRO A 144 -24.52 14.10 43.30
CA PRO A 144 -24.41 14.61 44.66
C PRO A 144 -23.43 13.78 45.51
N ASP A 145 -22.70 14.46 46.40
CA ASP A 145 -21.74 13.87 47.32
C ASP A 145 -20.55 13.13 46.65
N THR A 146 -20.27 13.44 45.39
CA THR A 146 -19.10 12.90 44.66
C THR A 146 -18.44 13.93 43.74
N ASP A 147 -17.18 13.70 43.38
CA ASP A 147 -16.48 14.46 42.33
C ASP A 147 -16.74 13.91 40.91
N ILE A 148 -17.76 13.05 40.77
CA ILE A 148 -18.08 12.35 39.53
C ILE A 148 -19.21 13.09 38.81
N ASN A 149 -18.99 13.35 37.53
CA ASN A 149 -19.99 13.93 36.64
C ASN A 149 -20.47 12.88 35.64
N LEU A 150 -21.78 12.81 35.43
CA LEU A 150 -22.36 12.21 34.23
C LEU A 150 -22.13 13.15 33.06
N VAL A 151 -21.51 12.62 32.00
CA VAL A 151 -21.14 13.37 30.80
C VAL A 151 -21.87 12.81 29.60
N TYR A 152 -22.63 13.65 28.92
CA TYR A 152 -23.24 13.36 27.63
C TYR A 152 -22.44 14.05 26.53
N THR A 153 -22.22 13.37 25.40
CA THR A 153 -21.58 13.96 24.21
C THR A 153 -22.33 13.50 22.97
N SER A 154 -22.80 14.44 22.14
CA SER A 154 -23.65 14.12 20.98
C SER A 154 -23.04 13.14 19.98
N THR A 155 -21.70 13.08 19.88
CA THR A 155 -20.96 12.18 18.98
C THR A 155 -21.02 10.72 19.41
N SER A 156 -20.77 10.42 20.69
CA SER A 156 -20.75 9.06 21.22
C SER A 156 -22.13 8.57 21.66
N SER A 157 -23.01 9.48 22.08
CA SER A 157 -24.29 9.14 22.69
C SER A 157 -25.40 8.91 21.66
N THR A 158 -25.22 9.34 20.41
CA THR A 158 -26.21 9.19 19.34
C THR A 158 -25.64 8.44 18.14
N LYS A 159 -26.46 7.62 17.48
CA LYS A 159 -26.10 6.97 16.21
C LYS A 159 -26.27 7.88 14.98
N LYS A 160 -26.62 9.15 15.19
CA LYS A 160 -27.02 10.10 14.14
C LYS A 160 -25.99 11.21 13.89
N TYR A 161 -24.87 11.18 14.62
CA TYR A 161 -23.74 12.05 14.33
C TYR A 161 -22.92 11.41 13.20
N TYR A 162 -23.18 11.84 11.97
CA TYR A 162 -22.54 11.30 10.77
C TYR A 162 -21.25 12.05 10.44
N SER A 163 -20.26 11.32 9.93
CA SER A 163 -19.07 11.93 9.34
C SER A 163 -19.39 12.51 7.97
N VAL A 164 -19.16 13.82 7.81
CA VAL A 164 -19.41 14.54 6.55
C VAL A 164 -18.09 14.76 5.82
N ILE A 165 -18.08 14.39 4.53
CA ILE A 165 -16.99 14.61 3.60
C ILE A 165 -17.49 15.59 2.53
N ASN A 166 -16.86 16.76 2.46
CA ASN A 166 -17.14 17.74 1.43
C ASN A 166 -16.13 17.58 0.30
N ILE A 167 -16.59 17.25 -0.89
CA ILE A 167 -15.75 17.00 -2.05
C ILE A 167 -16.00 18.13 -3.06
N VAL A 168 -14.98 18.96 -3.28
CA VAL A 168 -15.01 19.98 -4.33
C VAL A 168 -14.46 19.33 -5.60
N LEU A 169 -15.31 19.19 -6.61
CA LEU A 169 -15.01 18.46 -7.86
C LEU A 169 -14.33 19.31 -8.92
N THR A 170 -14.48 20.64 -8.89
CA THR A 170 -13.88 21.53 -9.89
C THR A 170 -13.29 22.76 -9.23
N SER A 171 -12.30 23.36 -9.90
CA SER A 171 -11.77 24.67 -9.52
C SER A 171 -12.71 25.78 -9.99
N ASN A 172 -12.34 27.03 -9.71
CA ASN A 172 -13.10 28.21 -10.14
C ASN A 172 -13.07 28.42 -11.67
N SER A 173 -12.18 27.75 -12.40
CA SER A 173 -12.05 27.80 -13.86
C SER A 173 -12.26 26.41 -14.45
N ILE A 174 -13.31 26.23 -15.25
CA ILE A 174 -13.65 24.96 -15.89
C ILE A 174 -13.17 25.01 -17.34
N HIS A 175 -12.50 23.96 -17.80
CA HIS A 175 -12.07 23.82 -19.19
C HIS A 175 -13.30 23.66 -20.12
N SER A 176 -13.30 24.33 -21.27
CA SER A 176 -14.45 24.36 -22.21
C SER A 176 -14.88 22.97 -22.70
N ASP A 177 -13.93 22.04 -22.77
CA ASP A 177 -14.13 20.72 -23.36
C ASP A 177 -14.62 19.69 -22.34
N LEU A 178 -14.80 20.06 -21.07
CA LEU A 178 -15.28 19.14 -20.03
C LEU A 178 -16.76 18.82 -20.25
N MET A 179 -17.07 17.53 -20.45
CA MET A 179 -18.42 17.04 -20.72
C MET A 179 -19.09 16.49 -19.46
N THR A 180 -18.40 15.57 -18.78
CA THR A 180 -18.99 14.80 -17.68
C THR A 180 -17.99 14.61 -16.54
N ILE A 181 -18.48 14.65 -15.30
CA ILE A 181 -17.71 14.33 -14.10
C ILE A 181 -18.33 13.08 -13.45
N HIS A 182 -17.53 12.03 -13.31
CA HIS A 182 -17.88 10.79 -12.64
C HIS A 182 -17.34 10.82 -11.21
N LEU A 183 -18.21 10.62 -10.22
CA LEU A 183 -17.82 10.52 -8.82
C LEU A 183 -18.11 9.11 -8.31
N GLN A 184 -17.09 8.46 -7.75
CA GLN A 184 -17.20 7.17 -7.08
C GLN A 184 -16.66 7.29 -5.66
N ILE A 185 -17.52 7.00 -4.68
CA ILE A 185 -17.17 7.01 -3.25
C ILE A 185 -17.25 5.58 -2.73
N SER A 186 -16.11 5.05 -2.28
CA SER A 186 -16.06 3.78 -1.55
C SER A 186 -15.19 3.92 -0.30
N ILE A 187 -13.93 3.51 -0.39
CA ILE A 187 -12.86 3.72 0.61
C ILE A 187 -11.85 4.77 0.10
N GLU A 188 -11.72 4.84 -1.22
CA GLU A 188 -11.05 5.87 -1.98
C GLU A 188 -12.12 6.71 -2.71
N VAL A 189 -11.86 8.01 -2.83
CA VAL A 189 -12.65 8.93 -3.65
C VAL A 189 -12.01 8.96 -5.02
N SER A 190 -12.72 8.44 -6.01
CA SER A 190 -12.28 8.47 -7.40
C SER A 190 -13.12 9.49 -8.16
N VAL A 191 -12.45 10.44 -8.81
CA VAL A 191 -13.09 11.45 -9.65
C VAL A 191 -12.59 11.29 -11.09
N GLY A 192 -13.50 10.92 -11.99
CA GLY A 192 -13.23 10.74 -13.42
C GLY A 192 -13.74 11.93 -14.23
N TYR A 193 -12.95 12.39 -15.19
CA TYR A 193 -13.30 13.52 -16.05
C TYR A 193 -13.33 13.07 -17.51
N GLU A 194 -14.43 13.37 -18.18
CA GLU A 194 -14.66 13.07 -19.59
C GLU A 194 -14.60 14.37 -20.39
N TYR A 195 -13.74 14.39 -21.41
CA TYR A 195 -13.50 15.55 -22.27
C TYR A 195 -13.95 15.28 -23.70
N TYR A 196 -14.44 16.32 -24.38
CA TYR A 196 -14.77 16.27 -25.80
C TYR A 196 -13.53 15.90 -26.62
N GLY A 197 -13.63 14.84 -27.42
CA GLY A 197 -12.54 14.33 -28.26
C GLY A 197 -11.59 13.33 -27.58
N CYS A 198 -11.76 13.04 -26.29
CA CYS A 198 -11.02 11.98 -25.60
C CYS A 198 -11.87 10.70 -25.52
N THR A 199 -11.33 9.56 -25.96
CA THR A 199 -12.05 8.26 -25.94
C THR A 199 -12.05 7.59 -24.57
N GLN A 200 -11.24 8.08 -23.62
CA GLN A 200 -11.05 7.51 -22.30
C GLN A 200 -11.31 8.52 -21.18
N ILE A 201 -11.88 8.05 -20.07
CA ILE A 201 -12.10 8.83 -18.84
C ILE A 201 -10.78 8.91 -18.08
N VAL A 202 -10.34 10.11 -17.72
CA VAL A 202 -9.12 10.31 -16.93
C VAL A 202 -9.48 10.37 -15.46
N TRP A 203 -8.95 9.42 -14.67
CA TRP A 203 -9.28 9.24 -13.25
C TRP A 203 -8.22 9.84 -12.32
N ARG A 204 -8.67 10.57 -11.30
CA ARG A 204 -7.90 10.98 -10.12
C ARG A 204 -8.40 10.24 -8.90
N TYR A 205 -7.47 9.68 -8.13
CA TYR A 205 -7.76 8.95 -6.92
C TYR A 205 -7.26 9.74 -5.72
N GLN A 206 -8.11 9.90 -4.70
CA GLN A 206 -7.76 10.56 -3.44
C GLN A 206 -8.29 9.76 -2.26
N THR A 207 -7.47 9.62 -1.23
CA THR A 207 -7.84 8.98 0.02
C THR A 207 -7.93 10.02 1.12
N THR A 208 -8.89 9.85 2.03
CA THR A 208 -9.03 10.70 3.22
C THR A 208 -9.38 9.85 4.43
N ILE A 209 -8.99 10.32 5.61
CA ILE A 209 -9.33 9.68 6.88
C ILE A 209 -10.66 10.27 7.35
N VAL A 210 -11.62 9.40 7.61
CA VAL A 210 -12.97 9.73 8.07
C VAL A 210 -13.15 9.12 9.46
N ASN A 211 -13.71 9.90 10.38
CA ASN A 211 -13.97 9.38 11.72
C ASN A 211 -15.04 8.28 11.66
N GLY A 212 -14.80 7.20 12.39
CA GLY A 212 -15.82 6.19 12.68
C GLY A 212 -16.86 6.73 13.64
N GLN A 213 -17.77 5.84 14.05
CA GLN A 213 -18.71 6.16 15.12
C GLN A 213 -17.98 6.14 16.47
N ASP A 214 -18.06 7.23 17.23
CA ASP A 214 -17.51 7.28 18.58
C ASP A 214 -18.17 6.24 19.49
N MET A 215 -17.36 5.53 20.29
CA MET A 215 -17.87 4.60 21.29
C MET A 215 -18.03 5.30 22.64
N PRO A 216 -19.14 5.07 23.37
CA PRO A 216 -19.24 5.57 24.73
C PRO A 216 -18.24 4.85 25.64
N ALA A 217 -17.65 5.61 26.58
CA ALA A 217 -16.72 5.09 27.55
C ALA A 217 -17.43 4.25 28.63
N ALA A 218 -18.67 4.60 28.99
CA ALA A 218 -19.52 3.83 29.90
C ALA A 218 -20.87 3.50 29.24
N ASN A 219 -21.53 2.43 29.67
CA ASN A 219 -22.80 1.98 29.08
C ASN A 219 -24.01 2.46 29.90
N VAL A 220 -24.06 3.74 30.25
CA VAL A 220 -25.09 4.33 31.11
C VAL A 220 -26.11 5.11 30.26
N GLY A 221 -26.83 4.41 29.39
CA GLY A 221 -27.88 5.04 28.56
C GLY A 221 -27.37 6.17 27.65
N GLY A 222 -26.13 6.05 27.15
CA GLY A 222 -25.45 7.07 26.34
C GLY A 222 -24.67 8.11 27.15
N TRP A 223 -24.67 8.05 28.48
CA TRP A 223 -23.83 8.89 29.34
C TRP A 223 -22.55 8.15 29.76
N ASN A 224 -21.52 8.95 30.03
CA ASN A 224 -20.23 8.52 30.57
C ASN A 224 -20.03 9.05 31.99
N PHE A 225 -19.13 8.45 32.76
CA PHE A 225 -18.60 9.10 33.98
C PHE A 225 -17.30 9.82 33.60
N ASN A 226 -17.12 11.06 34.04
CA ASN A 226 -15.91 11.86 33.75
C ASN A 226 -14.59 11.10 34.02
N VAL A 227 -14.57 10.25 35.05
CA VAL A 227 -13.41 9.43 35.47
C VAL A 227 -13.25 8.10 34.75
N HIS A 228 -14.27 7.62 34.02
CA HIS A 228 -14.25 6.30 33.37
C HIS A 228 -13.80 6.43 31.90
N HIS A 229 -12.73 5.76 31.52
CA HIS A 229 -12.12 5.87 30.18
C HIS A 229 -12.11 4.53 29.47
N ARG A 230 -12.08 4.56 28.13
CA ARG A 230 -12.03 3.35 27.31
C ARG A 230 -10.98 3.49 26.21
N LEU A 231 -10.07 2.54 26.16
CA LEU A 231 -9.08 2.45 25.09
C LEU A 231 -9.57 1.50 23.98
N ASN A 232 -9.64 2.00 22.74
CA ASN A 232 -9.87 1.19 21.55
C ASN A 232 -8.53 0.97 20.83
N LEU A 233 -7.93 -0.21 21.01
CA LEU A 233 -6.66 -0.60 20.39
C LEU A 233 -6.77 -0.90 18.89
N GLN A 234 -7.97 -1.13 18.36
CA GLN A 234 -8.14 -1.43 16.94
C GLN A 234 -8.16 -0.16 16.08
N GLU A 235 -8.68 0.94 16.65
CA GLU A 235 -8.79 2.25 16.00
C GLU A 235 -7.73 3.23 16.50
N ASP A 236 -6.90 2.84 17.47
CA ASP A 236 -5.89 3.67 18.13
C ASP A 236 -6.49 4.96 18.75
N VAL A 237 -7.63 4.83 19.43
CA VAL A 237 -8.35 5.95 20.06
C VAL A 237 -8.57 5.70 21.56
N LEU A 238 -8.24 6.69 22.38
CA LEU A 238 -8.63 6.75 23.79
C LEU A 238 -9.87 7.63 23.94
N HIS A 239 -10.99 7.01 24.31
CA HIS A 239 -12.24 7.68 24.66
C HIS A 239 -12.22 8.03 26.15
N LYS A 240 -12.09 9.32 26.46
CA LYS A 240 -12.11 9.79 27.85
C LYS A 240 -13.54 10.01 28.32
N GLY A 241 -13.73 9.85 29.62
CA GLY A 241 -15.02 9.94 30.29
C GLY A 241 -15.59 11.36 30.30
N ASP A 242 -14.71 12.36 30.17
CA ASP A 242 -15.03 13.78 30.05
C ASP A 242 -15.61 14.19 28.67
N GLY A 243 -15.74 13.23 27.74
CA GLY A 243 -16.25 13.46 26.39
C GLY A 243 -15.20 13.88 25.36
N THR A 244 -13.91 13.87 25.74
CA THR A 244 -12.80 14.08 24.81
C THR A 244 -12.27 12.76 24.25
N ASN A 245 -11.87 12.76 22.98
CA ASN A 245 -11.24 11.61 22.33
C ASN A 245 -9.80 11.99 21.96
N ILE A 246 -8.86 11.12 22.28
CA ILE A 246 -7.45 11.28 21.90
C ILE A 246 -7.14 10.23 20.84
N LEU A 247 -6.87 10.69 19.62
CA LEU A 247 -6.36 9.84 18.55
C LEU A 247 -4.85 9.68 18.76
N MET A 248 -4.40 8.43 18.96
CA MET A 248 -2.97 8.19 19.13
C MET A 248 -2.17 8.46 17.85
N SER A 249 -2.82 8.38 16.69
CA SER A 249 -2.22 8.72 15.39
C SER A 249 -1.90 10.21 15.22
N GLU A 250 -2.54 11.09 16.00
CA GLU A 250 -2.27 12.54 15.99
C GLU A 250 -1.27 12.97 17.07
N LEU A 251 -0.83 12.04 17.91
CA LEU A 251 0.24 12.31 18.87
C LEU A 251 1.58 12.50 18.15
N PRO A 252 2.52 13.25 18.75
CA PRO A 252 3.87 13.39 18.21
C PRO A 252 4.52 12.03 17.95
N TRP A 253 5.22 11.90 16.82
CA TRP A 253 5.90 10.66 16.46
C TRP A 253 7.04 10.35 17.44
N ILE A 254 7.13 9.09 17.84
CA ILE A 254 8.19 8.58 18.72
C ILE A 254 9.16 7.78 17.84
N VAL A 255 10.45 8.12 17.93
CA VAL A 255 11.52 7.39 17.22
C VAL A 255 12.16 6.40 18.19
N THR A 256 12.17 5.11 17.81
CA THR A 256 12.81 4.04 18.58
C THR A 256 13.80 3.27 17.71
N SER A 257 14.88 2.77 18.31
CA SER A 257 15.80 1.86 17.62
C SER A 257 15.24 0.45 17.60
N ILE A 258 15.10 -0.15 16.41
CA ILE A 258 14.68 -1.55 16.23
C ILE A 258 15.85 -2.50 16.07
N ALA A 259 16.99 -1.99 15.60
CA ALA A 259 18.19 -2.75 15.30
C ALA A 259 19.44 -1.88 15.44
N GLY A 260 20.52 -2.47 15.95
CA GLY A 260 21.76 -1.74 16.19
C GLY A 260 21.89 -1.23 17.62
N ILE A 261 23.10 -1.35 18.16
CA ILE A 261 23.51 -0.72 19.43
C ILE A 261 24.26 0.57 19.11
N GLN A 262 23.98 1.62 19.89
CA GLN A 262 24.70 2.89 19.81
C GLN A 262 26.21 2.70 20.07
N ASP A 263 27.04 3.38 19.26
CA ASP A 263 28.50 3.41 19.38
C ASP A 263 29.20 2.03 19.31
N GLN A 264 28.53 1.01 18.79
CA GLN A 264 29.13 -0.31 18.58
C GLN A 264 29.09 -0.74 17.13
N ILE A 265 30.27 -0.91 16.57
CA ILE A 265 30.46 -1.32 15.18
C ILE A 265 30.81 -2.80 15.12
N ARG A 266 30.22 -3.48 14.16
CA ARG A 266 30.47 -4.90 13.88
C ARG A 266 31.81 -5.11 13.15
N SER A 267 32.46 -6.26 13.37
CA SER A 267 33.59 -6.70 12.53
C SER A 267 33.10 -7.31 11.21
N ILE A 268 33.89 -7.18 10.14
CA ILE A 268 33.53 -7.62 8.79
C ILE A 268 33.14 -9.11 8.74
N GLU A 269 33.90 -9.99 9.40
CA GLU A 269 33.75 -11.46 9.37
C GLU A 269 32.54 -12.03 10.14
N CYS A 270 31.89 -11.26 11.02
CA CYS A 270 30.60 -11.63 11.62
C CYS A 270 30.44 -13.08 12.18
N LYS A 271 31.44 -13.64 12.88
CA LYS A 271 31.46 -15.07 13.27
C LYS A 271 30.32 -15.55 14.21
N LYS A 272 29.65 -14.64 14.93
CA LYS A 272 28.51 -14.93 15.83
C LYS A 272 27.48 -13.81 15.78
N CYS A 273 26.69 -13.81 14.73
CA CYS A 273 25.84 -12.68 14.39
C CYS A 273 24.34 -12.90 14.60
N ILE A 274 23.91 -14.10 14.98
CA ILE A 274 22.50 -14.36 15.29
C ILE A 274 22.21 -13.84 16.70
N GLY A 275 21.16 -13.03 16.85
CA GLY A 275 20.76 -12.46 18.13
C GLY A 275 19.49 -11.62 18.07
N GLN A 276 19.16 -10.95 19.16
CA GLN A 276 18.03 -10.02 19.19
C GLN A 276 18.41 -8.75 18.43
N ALA A 277 17.55 -8.29 17.52
CA ALA A 277 17.79 -7.14 16.64
C ALA A 277 18.24 -5.89 17.42
N ALA A 278 17.58 -5.57 18.54
CA ALA A 278 17.93 -4.44 19.39
C ALA A 278 19.37 -4.47 19.96
N THR A 279 20.02 -5.64 19.96
CA THR A 279 21.35 -5.87 20.53
C THR A 279 22.41 -6.24 19.49
N ILE A 280 22.07 -6.28 18.21
CA ILE A 280 23.07 -6.56 17.18
C ILE A 280 23.95 -5.33 16.95
N LYS A 281 25.20 -5.57 16.57
CA LYS A 281 26.09 -4.52 16.07
C LYS A 281 25.90 -4.44 14.57
N LEU A 282 25.73 -3.24 14.03
CA LEU A 282 25.72 -2.99 12.59
C LEU A 282 27.07 -2.37 12.18
N LEU A 283 27.38 -2.40 10.89
CA LEU A 283 28.59 -1.81 10.32
C LEU A 283 28.27 -0.49 9.60
N ASN A 284 27.43 -0.54 8.57
CA ASN A 284 26.98 0.62 7.80
C ASN A 284 25.64 0.28 7.09
N PRO A 285 24.50 0.46 7.77
CA PRO A 285 23.19 0.19 7.18
C PRO A 285 22.82 1.25 6.14
N THR A 286 22.67 0.84 4.88
CA THR A 286 22.38 1.75 3.75
C THR A 286 20.98 1.59 3.17
N ASN A 287 20.39 0.40 3.31
CA ASN A 287 19.14 0.04 2.64
C ASN A 287 18.24 -0.77 3.56
N VAL A 288 16.93 -0.61 3.39
CA VAL A 288 15.91 -1.40 4.08
C VAL A 288 14.85 -1.83 3.08
N ALA A 289 14.36 -3.07 3.21
CA ALA A 289 13.21 -3.57 2.45
C ALA A 289 12.31 -4.38 3.39
N ILE A 290 11.01 -4.37 3.15
CA ILE A 290 10.02 -5.05 4.02
C ILE A 290 9.23 -6.04 3.18
N SER A 291 9.28 -7.30 3.55
CA SER A 291 8.56 -8.37 2.86
C SER A 291 7.07 -8.38 3.20
N ASN A 292 6.28 -9.10 2.40
CA ASN A 292 4.83 -9.24 2.56
C ASN A 292 4.41 -9.93 3.88
N ASP A 293 5.29 -10.74 4.45
CA ASP A 293 5.11 -11.41 5.75
C ASP A 293 5.46 -10.51 6.96
N GLY A 294 6.01 -9.31 6.70
CA GLY A 294 6.44 -8.35 7.71
C GLY A 294 7.89 -8.53 8.17
N THR A 295 8.67 -9.43 7.57
CA THR A 295 10.11 -9.51 7.79
C THR A 295 10.81 -8.28 7.21
N ILE A 296 11.85 -7.82 7.92
CA ILE A 296 12.62 -6.64 7.51
C ILE A 296 14.00 -7.10 7.04
N PHE A 297 14.40 -6.70 5.84
CA PHE A 297 15.75 -6.88 5.34
C PHE A 297 16.55 -5.60 5.53
N ILE A 298 17.74 -5.70 6.12
CA ILE A 298 18.67 -4.58 6.28
C ILE A 298 19.94 -4.88 5.50
N GLY A 299 20.30 -3.98 4.60
CA GLY A 299 21.58 -3.99 3.90
C GLY A 299 22.64 -3.29 4.73
N ASP A 300 23.52 -4.06 5.36
CA ASP A 300 24.59 -3.61 6.26
C ASP A 300 25.96 -3.83 5.62
N LEU A 301 26.29 -2.99 4.63
CA LEU A 301 27.49 -3.09 3.80
C LEU A 301 27.61 -4.50 3.17
N ASN A 302 28.49 -5.35 3.70
CA ASN A 302 28.74 -6.68 3.16
C ASN A 302 27.69 -7.72 3.57
N ILE A 303 26.87 -7.47 4.60
CA ILE A 303 25.89 -8.46 5.07
C ILE A 303 24.47 -7.96 4.86
N ILE A 304 23.64 -8.82 4.30
CA ILE A 304 22.20 -8.64 4.32
C ILE A 304 21.64 -9.38 5.53
N TRP A 305 20.97 -8.64 6.39
CA TRP A 305 20.27 -9.15 7.56
C TRP A 305 18.81 -9.38 7.25
N ILE A 306 18.23 -10.42 7.84
CA ILE A 306 16.79 -10.54 8.02
C ILE A 306 16.46 -10.36 9.49
N ILE A 307 15.45 -9.55 9.77
CA ILE A 307 14.84 -9.39 11.09
C ILE A 307 13.44 -10.00 11.01
N GLN A 308 13.25 -11.08 11.75
CA GLN A 308 11.97 -11.75 11.87
C GLN A 308 11.00 -10.93 12.72
N THR A 309 9.70 -11.20 12.59
CA THR A 309 8.65 -10.56 13.40
C THR A 309 8.77 -10.89 14.90
N THR A 310 9.55 -11.90 15.27
CA THR A 310 9.95 -12.25 16.64
C THR A 310 11.00 -11.30 17.23
N GLY A 311 11.62 -10.46 16.40
CA GLY A 311 12.74 -9.58 16.78
C GLY A 311 14.11 -10.23 16.69
N ILE A 312 14.22 -11.46 16.17
CA ILE A 312 15.49 -12.15 15.95
C ILE A 312 16.09 -11.67 14.62
N ALA A 313 17.36 -11.29 14.65
CA ALA A 313 18.16 -10.91 13.50
C ALA A 313 19.16 -12.02 13.14
N MET A 314 19.26 -12.33 11.84
CA MET A 314 20.22 -13.30 11.32
C MET A 314 20.77 -12.86 9.95
N PRO A 315 22.04 -13.17 9.62
CA PRO A 315 22.58 -12.91 8.30
C PRO A 315 21.99 -13.90 7.28
N VAL A 316 21.65 -13.41 6.08
CA VAL A 316 21.10 -14.24 5.00
C VAL A 316 21.92 -14.25 3.73
N LEU A 317 22.72 -13.22 3.49
CA LEU A 317 23.56 -13.12 2.30
C LEU A 317 24.80 -12.30 2.65
N GLU A 318 25.95 -12.76 2.15
CA GLU A 318 27.22 -12.04 2.23
C GLU A 318 27.63 -11.59 0.82
N LEU A 319 27.82 -10.28 0.66
CA LEU A 319 28.24 -9.62 -0.56
C LEU A 319 29.74 -9.28 -0.49
N SER A 320 30.33 -9.06 -1.66
CA SER A 320 31.69 -8.54 -1.76
C SER A 320 31.79 -7.20 -1.03
N TYR A 321 32.88 -7.02 -0.29
CA TYR A 321 33.11 -5.84 0.53
C TYR A 321 33.90 -4.78 -0.25
N ASP A 322 33.30 -3.59 -0.36
CA ASP A 322 33.95 -2.34 -0.78
C ASP A 322 33.18 -1.18 -0.14
N TYR A 323 33.87 -0.23 0.50
CA TYR A 323 33.22 0.91 1.17
C TYR A 323 32.54 1.89 0.21
N ALA A 324 32.95 1.92 -1.07
CA ALA A 324 32.30 2.75 -2.09
C ALA A 324 31.07 2.07 -2.72
N TYR A 325 30.88 0.77 -2.46
CA TYR A 325 29.83 -0.02 -3.07
C TYR A 325 28.46 0.28 -2.47
N LYS A 326 27.51 0.61 -3.35
CA LYS A 326 26.11 0.81 -3.00
C LYS A 326 25.27 -0.15 -3.83
N TYR A 327 24.36 -0.82 -3.15
CA TYR A 327 23.33 -1.64 -3.77
C TYR A 327 21.97 -1.10 -3.39
N TYR A 328 20.96 -1.56 -4.13
CA TYR A 328 19.58 -1.22 -3.87
C TYR A 328 18.80 -2.51 -3.70
N MET A 329 17.79 -2.47 -2.84
CA MET A 329 17.00 -3.65 -2.50
C MET A 329 15.53 -3.34 -2.60
N THR A 330 14.75 -4.31 -3.05
CA THR A 330 13.29 -4.32 -2.97
C THR A 330 12.82 -5.74 -2.73
N THR A 331 11.63 -5.90 -2.19
CA THR A 331 10.96 -7.20 -2.09
C THR A 331 9.88 -7.32 -3.15
N ASP A 332 9.66 -8.54 -3.64
CA ASP A 332 8.52 -8.84 -4.52
C ASP A 332 7.23 -8.87 -3.68
N PRO A 333 6.19 -8.08 -4.01
CA PRO A 333 4.93 -8.10 -3.29
C PRO A 333 4.18 -9.44 -3.40
N ILE A 334 4.45 -10.28 -4.39
CA ILE A 334 3.74 -11.55 -4.61
C ILE A 334 4.28 -12.64 -3.68
N ASP A 335 5.59 -12.89 -3.70
CA ASP A 335 6.20 -14.00 -2.96
C ASP A 335 7.04 -13.54 -1.74
N GLY A 336 7.32 -12.25 -1.61
CA GLY A 336 8.07 -11.68 -0.50
C GLY A 336 9.60 -11.82 -0.62
N ARG A 337 10.13 -12.33 -1.73
CA ARG A 337 11.57 -12.53 -1.92
C ARG A 337 12.31 -11.21 -2.12
N LEU A 338 13.54 -11.17 -1.63
CA LEU A 338 14.42 -10.00 -1.75
C LEU A 338 15.14 -10.01 -3.10
N TYR A 339 15.08 -8.88 -3.80
CA TYR A 339 15.82 -8.57 -5.02
C TYR A 339 16.84 -7.48 -4.71
N ILE A 340 18.05 -7.63 -5.23
CA ILE A 340 19.18 -6.73 -4.98
C ILE A 340 19.78 -6.34 -6.33
N ALA A 341 19.88 -5.04 -6.61
CA ALA A 341 20.69 -4.52 -7.70
C ALA A 341 22.12 -4.35 -7.22
N ASP A 342 22.99 -5.25 -7.69
CA ASP A 342 24.42 -5.24 -7.41
C ASP A 342 25.16 -4.55 -8.56
N TYR A 343 25.62 -3.33 -8.29
CA TYR A 343 26.39 -2.55 -9.25
C TYR A 343 27.73 -3.21 -9.63
N GLN A 344 28.46 -3.79 -8.67
CA GLN A 344 29.78 -4.38 -8.93
C GLN A 344 29.68 -5.63 -9.80
N ARG A 345 28.68 -6.46 -9.53
CA ARG A 345 28.38 -7.65 -10.34
C ARG A 345 27.68 -7.32 -11.65
N ARG A 346 27.17 -6.10 -11.82
CA ARG A 346 26.31 -5.69 -12.95
C ARG A 346 25.16 -6.67 -13.15
N GLN A 347 24.56 -7.07 -12.03
CA GLN A 347 23.52 -8.07 -11.97
C GLN A 347 22.43 -7.64 -10.99
N ILE A 348 21.20 -8.02 -11.31
CA ILE A 348 20.11 -8.04 -10.35
C ILE A 348 19.98 -9.47 -9.86
N ILE A 349 20.18 -9.66 -8.57
CA ILE A 349 20.16 -10.97 -7.91
C ILE A 349 18.92 -11.09 -7.03
N ARG A 350 18.45 -12.32 -6.84
CA ARG A 350 17.34 -12.66 -5.94
C ARG A 350 17.82 -13.63 -4.88
N LEU A 351 17.35 -13.44 -3.64
CA LEU A 351 17.65 -14.34 -2.53
C LEU A 351 16.97 -15.72 -2.74
N ILE A 352 17.72 -16.81 -2.58
CA ILE A 352 17.19 -18.18 -2.80
C ILE A 352 16.33 -18.62 -1.62
N THR A 353 16.88 -18.61 -0.41
CA THR A 353 16.19 -19.08 0.80
C THR A 353 16.58 -18.24 2.02
N THR A 354 15.63 -18.10 2.95
CA THR A 354 15.85 -17.51 4.28
C THR A 354 16.02 -18.56 5.37
N LEU A 355 15.85 -19.85 5.03
CA LEU A 355 15.89 -20.98 5.95
C LEU A 355 16.99 -21.97 5.53
N ASN A 356 17.66 -22.57 6.52
CA ASN A 356 18.69 -23.61 6.32
C ASN A 356 19.79 -23.23 5.33
N ILE A 357 20.36 -22.03 5.52
CA ILE A 357 21.41 -21.49 4.64
C ILE A 357 22.72 -22.27 4.89
N LYS A 358 23.27 -22.86 3.82
CA LYS A 358 24.54 -23.60 3.87
C LYS A 358 25.75 -22.69 3.72
N ASP A 359 25.67 -21.73 2.81
CA ASP A 359 26.72 -20.77 2.50
C ASP A 359 26.08 -19.40 2.25
N LEU A 360 26.53 -18.39 3.00
CA LEU A 360 26.03 -17.02 2.90
C LEU A 360 26.50 -16.33 1.62
N THR A 361 27.65 -16.73 1.05
CA THR A 361 28.23 -16.07 -0.12
C THR A 361 27.56 -16.48 -1.44
N GLN A 362 26.86 -17.62 -1.44
CA GLN A 362 26.21 -18.20 -2.63
C GLN A 362 24.68 -18.30 -2.51
N ASN A 363 24.07 -17.65 -1.50
CA ASN A 363 22.63 -17.73 -1.27
C ASN A 363 21.81 -16.79 -2.20
N TYR A 364 22.17 -16.71 -3.47
CA TYR A 364 21.51 -15.84 -4.45
C TYR A 364 21.45 -16.49 -5.83
N GLU A 365 20.47 -16.08 -6.62
CA GLU A 365 20.35 -16.43 -8.04
C GLU A 365 20.32 -15.17 -8.90
N VAL A 366 20.84 -15.24 -10.13
CA VAL A 366 20.87 -14.10 -11.05
C VAL A 366 19.54 -14.02 -11.79
N VAL A 367 18.88 -12.86 -11.69
CA VAL A 367 17.62 -12.57 -12.38
C VAL A 367 17.88 -11.85 -13.69
N VAL A 368 18.71 -10.80 -13.66
CA VAL A 368 19.06 -9.97 -14.82
C VAL A 368 20.57 -9.73 -14.80
N GLY A 369 21.22 -9.74 -15.95
CA GLY A 369 22.64 -9.39 -16.06
C GLY A 369 23.52 -10.57 -16.41
N ASP A 370 24.28 -10.46 -17.50
CA ASP A 370 25.36 -11.38 -17.85
C ASP A 370 26.67 -11.10 -17.08
N GLY A 371 26.75 -9.97 -16.38
CA GLY A 371 27.92 -9.49 -15.63
C GLY A 371 28.89 -8.63 -16.45
N ASN A 372 28.68 -8.52 -17.77
CA ASN A 372 29.45 -7.66 -18.64
C ASN A 372 28.99 -6.21 -18.51
N TYR A 373 29.94 -5.30 -18.66
CA TYR A 373 29.64 -3.87 -18.69
C TYR A 373 29.04 -3.51 -20.04
N CYS A 374 27.80 -3.04 -20.03
CA CYS A 374 27.31 -2.33 -21.21
C CYS A 374 27.92 -0.93 -21.24
N GLY A 375 28.91 -0.74 -22.11
CA GLY A 375 29.44 0.58 -22.42
C GLY A 375 28.61 1.30 -23.48
N ASN A 376 28.82 2.62 -23.59
CA ASN A 376 28.50 3.36 -24.82
C ASN A 376 29.44 2.89 -25.92
N ILE A 377 29.24 1.67 -26.41
CA ILE A 377 29.86 1.22 -27.64
C ILE A 377 29.05 1.89 -28.76
N LEU A 378 29.58 3.03 -29.20
CA LEU A 378 29.33 3.59 -30.52
C LEU A 378 29.95 2.63 -31.56
N ASP A 379 29.38 1.43 -31.71
CA ASP A 379 29.66 0.58 -32.86
C ASP A 379 28.41 0.51 -33.71
N ASN A 380 28.63 0.47 -35.03
CA ASN A 380 27.70 0.83 -36.09
C ASN A 380 26.46 -0.09 -36.25
N ASP A 381 26.12 -0.92 -35.26
CA ASP A 381 25.11 -1.99 -35.34
C ASP A 381 24.02 -1.94 -34.26
N GLY A 382 23.77 -0.79 -33.63
CA GLY A 382 22.51 -0.54 -32.90
C GLY A 382 22.14 -1.53 -31.79
N GLU A 383 23.11 -2.25 -31.21
CA GLU A 383 22.85 -3.23 -30.15
C GLU A 383 22.61 -2.53 -28.81
N SER A 384 21.34 -2.47 -28.42
CA SER A 384 20.84 -1.78 -27.25
C SER A 384 21.06 -2.57 -25.95
N CYS A 385 22.30 -2.84 -25.51
CA CYS A 385 22.59 -3.55 -24.25
C CYS A 385 21.71 -4.81 -23.99
N GLY A 386 21.39 -5.53 -25.07
CA GLY A 386 20.47 -6.66 -25.05
C GLY A 386 18.99 -6.34 -24.78
N ASP A 387 18.45 -5.16 -25.10
CA ASP A 387 17.00 -4.94 -25.06
C ASP A 387 16.27 -5.94 -25.97
N ASN A 388 15.09 -6.36 -25.53
CA ASN A 388 14.30 -7.45 -26.09
C ASN A 388 14.92 -8.85 -26.01
N LEU A 389 16.12 -8.99 -25.42
CA LEU A 389 16.69 -10.30 -25.09
C LEU A 389 16.19 -10.81 -23.74
N THR A 390 16.39 -12.10 -23.51
CA THR A 390 16.14 -12.75 -22.24
C THR A 390 17.06 -12.16 -21.17
N ALA A 391 16.56 -12.00 -19.95
CA ALA A 391 17.23 -11.34 -18.83
C ALA A 391 18.68 -11.79 -18.55
N GLN A 392 19.02 -13.04 -18.84
CA GLN A 392 20.37 -13.60 -18.65
C GLN A 392 21.41 -13.12 -19.67
N TYR A 393 20.97 -12.68 -20.86
CA TYR A 393 21.85 -12.20 -21.95
C TYR A 393 21.91 -10.67 -22.01
N VAL A 394 21.35 -10.01 -20.99
CA VAL A 394 21.29 -8.57 -20.91
C VAL A 394 22.52 -8.06 -20.17
N SER A 395 23.30 -7.20 -20.79
CA SER A 395 24.41 -6.53 -20.10
C SER A 395 23.92 -5.25 -19.41
N LEU A 396 24.35 -5.05 -18.17
CA LEU A 396 23.98 -3.89 -17.36
C LEU A 396 25.15 -2.90 -17.26
N SER A 397 24.83 -1.61 -17.18
CA SER A 397 25.82 -0.53 -17.17
C SER A 397 26.07 -0.09 -15.72
N TYR A 398 25.03 0.39 -15.06
CA TYR A 398 25.04 0.87 -13.69
C TYR A 398 23.64 0.65 -13.07
N PRO A 399 23.31 -0.58 -12.60
CA PRO A 399 22.02 -0.82 -11.97
C PRO A 399 21.90 -0.05 -10.65
N LYS A 400 20.79 0.68 -10.48
CA LYS A 400 20.48 1.49 -9.29
C LYS A 400 19.19 0.98 -8.62
N GLY A 401 18.33 1.89 -8.19
CA GLY A 401 17.03 1.58 -7.60
C GLY A 401 16.21 0.66 -8.50
N LEU A 402 15.51 -0.27 -7.85
CA LEU A 402 14.56 -1.18 -8.48
C LEU A 402 13.25 -1.20 -7.70
N THR A 403 12.17 -1.56 -8.37
CA THR A 403 10.84 -1.73 -7.78
C THR A 403 10.07 -2.78 -8.56
N ILE A 404 9.13 -3.47 -7.91
CA ILE A 404 8.31 -4.51 -8.52
C ILE A 404 6.84 -4.09 -8.40
N ASN A 405 6.11 -4.08 -9.51
CA ASN A 405 4.69 -3.72 -9.50
C ASN A 405 3.82 -4.88 -8.96
N LYS A 406 2.52 -4.63 -8.83
CA LYS A 406 1.58 -5.64 -8.31
C LYS A 406 1.45 -6.87 -9.21
N GLU A 407 1.77 -6.76 -10.50
CA GLU A 407 1.79 -7.84 -11.46
C GLU A 407 3.11 -8.66 -11.44
N GLY A 408 4.12 -8.23 -10.66
CA GLY A 408 5.43 -8.88 -10.60
C GLY A 408 6.42 -8.40 -11.68
N THR A 409 6.07 -7.39 -12.48
CA THR A 409 7.01 -6.76 -13.42
C THR A 409 8.04 -5.95 -12.65
N LEU A 410 9.31 -6.26 -12.88
CA LEU A 410 10.45 -5.61 -12.25
C LEU A 410 10.87 -4.41 -13.08
N TYR A 411 10.91 -3.22 -12.47
CA TYR A 411 11.44 -2.00 -13.04
C TYR A 411 12.74 -1.65 -12.35
N PHE A 412 13.75 -1.28 -13.12
CA PHE A 412 15.05 -0.90 -12.57
C PHE A 412 15.71 0.20 -13.40
N ILE A 413 16.51 1.01 -12.72
CA ILE A 413 17.29 2.06 -13.34
C ILE A 413 18.65 1.47 -13.72
N ASP A 414 19.04 1.61 -14.99
CA ASP A 414 20.37 1.21 -15.49
C ASP A 414 21.06 2.43 -16.13
N GLY A 415 21.99 3.04 -15.38
CA GLY A 415 22.63 4.29 -15.78
C GLY A 415 21.64 5.45 -15.85
N ASN A 416 21.27 5.84 -17.07
CA ASN A 416 20.32 6.90 -17.39
C ASN A 416 19.01 6.36 -18.00
N ARG A 417 18.82 5.03 -18.03
CA ARG A 417 17.65 4.37 -18.62
C ARG A 417 16.77 3.73 -17.56
N ILE A 418 15.50 3.57 -17.88
CA ILE A 418 14.56 2.78 -17.07
C ILE A 418 14.15 1.55 -17.87
N ARG A 419 14.56 0.37 -17.40
CA ARG A 419 14.25 -0.91 -18.05
C ARG A 419 13.23 -1.67 -17.22
N GLN A 420 12.41 -2.47 -17.89
CA GLN A 420 11.51 -3.42 -17.25
C GLN A 420 11.85 -4.84 -17.65
N LEU A 421 11.72 -5.76 -16.70
CA LEU A 421 11.66 -7.20 -16.92
C LEU A 421 10.23 -7.65 -16.71
N ARG A 422 9.60 -8.16 -17.78
CA ARG A 422 8.30 -8.83 -17.66
C ARG A 422 8.51 -10.31 -17.41
N LEU A 423 7.78 -10.86 -16.44
CA LEU A 423 7.91 -12.27 -16.04
C LEU A 423 7.31 -13.24 -17.06
N ASP A 424 6.38 -12.79 -17.90
CA ASP A 424 5.67 -13.61 -18.89
C ASP A 424 6.59 -14.13 -20.01
N ASN A 425 7.50 -13.28 -20.47
CA ASN A 425 8.43 -13.59 -21.57
C ASN A 425 9.90 -13.57 -21.13
N SER A 426 10.19 -13.22 -19.87
CA SER A 426 11.54 -13.05 -19.32
C SER A 426 12.41 -12.08 -20.13
N ARG A 427 11.80 -11.15 -20.88
CA ARG A 427 12.51 -10.17 -21.71
C ARG A 427 12.66 -8.85 -20.98
N VAL A 428 13.80 -8.22 -21.22
CA VAL A 428 14.08 -6.87 -20.71
C VAL A 428 13.84 -5.86 -21.82
N THR A 429 13.07 -4.82 -21.56
CA THR A 429 12.79 -3.75 -22.53
C THR A 429 13.09 -2.39 -21.93
N ASN A 430 13.67 -1.49 -22.71
CA ASN A 430 13.82 -0.10 -22.31
C ASN A 430 12.48 0.66 -22.41
N ILE A 431 12.17 1.47 -21.40
CA ILE A 431 10.93 2.29 -21.33
C ILE A 431 11.24 3.78 -21.48
N VAL A 432 12.38 4.23 -20.93
CA VAL A 432 12.83 5.63 -20.92
C VAL A 432 14.29 5.73 -21.30
#